data_AF-A0A8T5T3Z9-F1
#
_entry.id   AF-A0A8T5T3Z9-F1
#
_cell.length_a   1.000
_cell.length_b   1.000
_cell.length_c   1.000
_cell.angle_alpha   90.00
_cell.angle_beta   90.00
_cell.angle_gamma   90.00
#
_symmetry.space_group_name_H-M   'P 1'
#
loop_
_entity.id
_entity.type
_entity.pdbx_description
1 polymer ?
#
loop_
_entity_poly.entity_id
_entity_poly.type
_entity_poly.pdbx_seq_one_letter_code
_entity_poly.pdbx_strand_id
1 'polypeptide(L)'
;MTDYFRKKVHYEDIIATFDDVLIKPGYTDFSPNEVDISTKLGKYHLNIPIISAAMDTVTEEVMAIKMALLGGLGVLHRNCNYEKQIEMCRKVKFARSFVIEEVATISVKAKVSEAKYLMETYGISGVMVVQDDNKVCGIFTKRDIPFNEREIRHGYVKDFMTKDVISIKPGVKRSEALKMLYENRIEKLPILDDGYLKGLITKKDLKPEFPNASIDEEGRLLCALGLSPKFPESSQTQETLKELDKYVDIFFIDVADYYKKADIEGTKKLMKLLESDFVLGNIGTYEAAEFLLTKCDFSENFIGLKVGMGSGSICTTSIQTGVGAPTLFATAQVADAVKDYNPKITVIADGGLKNPGDLPKALSVGADLMMSGHFFAGCTESPGYIDTIQGRKVKVYRGMGSKEARASGFVSDRYIEGSKNLAEGVSAYIPYVGDIDGVIQSLKEGLTNGMIYSGARTVQDMKKVDIGIITPFGQQETRTHDLI
;
A
#
# COMPACT_ATOMS: atom_id res chain seq x y z
N MET A 1 -3.91 -50.93 -19.51
CA MET A 1 -3.01 -50.35 -18.50
C MET A 1 -3.00 -48.84 -18.71
N THR A 2 -3.61 -48.08 -17.80
CA THR A 2 -3.64 -46.62 -17.89
C THR A 2 -2.24 -46.06 -17.67
N ASP A 3 -1.75 -45.23 -18.58
CA ASP A 3 -0.45 -44.54 -18.51
C ASP A 3 -0.48 -43.32 -17.57
N TYR A 4 -1.45 -43.26 -16.66
CA TYR A 4 -1.74 -42.15 -15.76
C TYR A 4 -0.49 -41.58 -15.07
N PHE A 5 0.34 -42.42 -14.43
CA PHE A 5 1.56 -41.94 -13.77
C PHE A 5 2.68 -41.55 -14.74
N ARG A 6 2.78 -42.22 -15.90
CA ARG A 6 3.79 -41.86 -16.92
C ARG A 6 3.48 -40.52 -17.56
N LYS A 7 2.20 -40.22 -17.81
CA LYS A 7 1.75 -38.90 -18.29
C LYS A 7 2.04 -37.76 -17.32
N LYS A 8 2.09 -38.02 -16.01
CA LYS A 8 2.51 -36.98 -15.03
C LYS A 8 3.97 -36.55 -15.20
N VAL A 9 4.83 -37.44 -15.71
CA VAL A 9 6.25 -37.13 -15.98
C VAL A 9 6.42 -36.52 -17.37
N HIS A 10 5.59 -36.92 -18.33
CA HIS A 10 5.55 -36.37 -19.69
C HIS A 10 4.49 -35.28 -19.85
N TYR A 11 4.32 -34.44 -18.83
CA TYR A 11 3.28 -33.41 -18.79
C TYR A 11 3.39 -32.51 -20.03
N GLU A 12 2.30 -32.37 -20.78
CA GLU A 12 2.29 -31.71 -22.09
C GLU A 12 2.32 -30.19 -21.98
N ASP A 13 1.90 -29.63 -20.84
CA ASP A 13 1.86 -28.19 -20.60
C ASP A 13 3.11 -27.68 -19.86
N ILE A 14 3.60 -26.51 -20.25
CA ILE A 14 4.79 -25.89 -19.65
C ILE A 14 4.38 -24.99 -18.49
N ILE A 15 5.02 -25.16 -17.32
CA ILE A 15 4.94 -24.18 -16.23
C ILE A 15 5.99 -23.09 -16.50
N ALA A 16 5.54 -21.97 -17.05
CA ALA A 16 6.40 -20.83 -17.39
C ALA A 16 6.49 -19.79 -16.27
N THR A 17 7.63 -19.12 -16.22
CA THR A 17 7.93 -17.97 -15.35
C THR A 17 8.14 -16.70 -16.17
N PHE A 18 8.31 -15.54 -15.51
CA PHE A 18 8.58 -14.28 -16.21
C PHE A 18 9.82 -14.32 -17.11
N ASP A 19 10.83 -15.13 -16.76
CA ASP A 19 12.05 -15.27 -17.56
C ASP A 19 11.81 -16.12 -18.83
N ASP A 20 10.78 -16.97 -18.85
CA ASP A 20 10.51 -17.90 -19.95
C ASP A 20 9.69 -17.27 -21.08
N VAL A 21 9.21 -16.04 -20.91
CA VAL A 21 8.34 -15.37 -21.90
C VAL A 21 8.78 -13.95 -22.24
N LEU A 22 8.46 -13.54 -23.46
CA LEU A 22 8.50 -12.15 -23.93
C LEU A 22 7.15 -11.74 -24.49
N ILE A 23 6.83 -10.45 -24.36
CA ILE A 23 5.69 -9.85 -25.07
C ILE A 23 6.11 -9.60 -26.51
N LYS A 24 5.26 -9.98 -27.46
CA LYS A 24 5.49 -9.68 -28.88
C LYS A 24 5.23 -8.20 -29.13
N PRO A 25 6.08 -7.51 -29.94
CA PRO A 25 5.82 -6.12 -30.31
C PRO A 25 4.46 -5.96 -31.00
N GLY A 26 3.75 -4.89 -30.64
CA GLY A 26 2.45 -4.54 -31.20
C GLY A 26 2.51 -3.29 -32.08
N TYR A 27 1.36 -2.93 -32.67
CA TYR A 27 1.19 -1.68 -33.40
C TYR A 27 0.82 -0.54 -32.45
N THR A 28 1.43 0.62 -32.65
CA THR A 28 1.24 1.79 -31.78
C THR A 28 1.00 3.05 -32.60
N ASP A 29 -0.11 3.73 -32.32
CA ASP A 29 -0.54 4.98 -32.96
C ASP A 29 -0.80 6.11 -31.94
N PHE A 30 -0.16 6.03 -30.76
CA PHE A 30 -0.31 6.97 -29.66
C PHE A 30 0.99 7.44 -29.06
N SER A 31 0.90 8.57 -28.36
CA SER A 31 1.99 9.14 -27.58
C SER A 31 2.07 8.53 -26.17
N PRO A 32 3.25 8.55 -25.53
CA PRO A 32 3.42 8.04 -24.16
C PRO A 32 2.46 8.64 -23.12
N ASN A 33 2.02 9.88 -23.31
CA ASN A 33 1.12 10.57 -22.39
C ASN A 33 -0.35 10.08 -22.46
N GLU A 34 -0.68 9.29 -23.48
CA GLU A 34 -2.00 8.67 -23.65
C GLU A 34 -2.08 7.29 -23.00
N VAL A 35 -0.98 6.78 -22.42
CA VAL A 35 -0.98 5.51 -21.71
C VAL A 35 -1.59 5.68 -20.33
N ASP A 36 -2.65 4.91 -20.06
CA ASP A 36 -3.30 4.85 -18.76
C ASP A 36 -2.93 3.55 -18.05
N ILE A 37 -2.06 3.68 -17.04
CA ILE A 37 -1.64 2.57 -16.17
C ILE A 37 -2.53 2.44 -14.93
N SER A 38 -3.56 3.27 -14.78
CA SER A 38 -4.44 3.22 -13.62
C SER A 38 -5.27 1.93 -13.63
N THR A 39 -5.69 1.50 -12.44
CA THR A 39 -6.44 0.27 -12.24
C THR A 39 -7.39 0.41 -11.05
N LYS A 40 -8.09 -0.67 -10.71
CA LYS A 40 -8.99 -0.74 -9.56
C LYS A 40 -8.74 -1.98 -8.75
N LEU A 41 -8.99 -1.86 -7.44
CA LEU A 41 -9.11 -2.97 -6.51
C LEU A 41 -10.49 -2.85 -5.86
N GLY A 42 -11.47 -3.61 -6.35
CA GLY A 42 -12.87 -3.41 -5.98
C GLY A 42 -13.35 -1.98 -6.30
N LYS A 43 -13.77 -1.25 -5.27
CA LYS A 43 -14.18 0.16 -5.39
C LYS A 43 -13.01 1.15 -5.38
N TYR A 44 -11.82 0.74 -4.97
CA TYR A 44 -10.67 1.62 -4.81
C TYR A 44 -9.96 1.86 -6.15
N HIS A 45 -9.70 3.13 -6.45
CA HIS A 45 -8.93 3.52 -7.63
C HIS A 45 -7.46 3.67 -7.26
N LEU A 46 -6.58 3.09 -8.08
CA LEU A 46 -5.13 3.18 -7.94
C LEU A 46 -4.56 3.77 -9.24
N ASN A 47 -3.74 4.81 -9.12
CA ASN A 47 -3.12 5.47 -10.27
C ASN A 47 -1.93 4.69 -10.84
N ILE A 48 -1.38 3.75 -10.07
CA ILE A 48 -0.38 2.78 -10.55
C ILE A 48 -0.74 1.36 -10.07
N PRO A 49 -0.48 0.32 -10.87
CA PRO A 49 -0.87 -1.04 -10.55
C PRO A 49 0.19 -1.75 -9.68
N ILE A 50 0.71 -1.07 -8.66
CA ILE A 50 1.88 -1.51 -7.89
C ILE A 50 1.60 -1.49 -6.39
N ILE A 51 1.90 -2.61 -5.74
CA ILE A 51 1.67 -2.85 -4.31
C ILE A 51 2.97 -3.25 -3.61
N SER A 52 3.28 -2.66 -2.45
CA SER A 52 4.38 -3.13 -1.60
C SER A 52 3.92 -4.27 -0.68
N ALA A 53 4.72 -5.34 -0.61
CA ALA A 53 4.33 -6.58 0.06
C ALA A 53 4.22 -6.46 1.60
N ALA A 54 3.34 -7.28 2.19
CA ALA A 54 3.08 -7.39 3.63
C ALA A 54 4.21 -8.08 4.41
N MET A 55 5.38 -7.44 4.44
CA MET A 55 6.60 -7.98 5.04
C MET A 55 7.24 -6.98 6.00
N ASP A 56 7.79 -7.48 7.10
CA ASP A 56 8.42 -6.67 8.16
C ASP A 56 9.73 -5.98 7.78
N THR A 57 10.25 -6.30 6.60
CA THR A 57 11.43 -5.65 5.98
C THR A 57 11.04 -4.87 4.73
N VAL A 58 9.75 -4.66 4.49
CA VAL A 58 9.25 -3.94 3.31
C VAL A 58 8.27 -2.85 3.70
N THR A 59 7.17 -3.19 4.38
CA THR A 59 6.03 -2.28 4.54
C THR A 59 5.62 -2.10 6.00
N GLU A 60 6.09 -1.01 6.59
CA GLU A 60 5.51 -0.37 7.78
C GLU A 60 4.89 0.99 7.38
N GLU A 61 4.56 1.86 8.35
CA GLU A 61 3.81 3.09 8.09
C GLU A 61 4.46 4.00 7.04
N VAL A 62 5.78 4.16 7.03
CA VAL A 62 6.49 5.09 6.14
C VAL A 62 6.34 4.66 4.68
N MET A 63 6.60 3.38 4.40
CA MET A 63 6.40 2.78 3.08
C MET A 63 4.94 2.86 2.63
N ALA A 64 4.00 2.49 3.50
CA ALA A 64 2.58 2.49 3.16
C ALA A 64 2.06 3.90 2.81
N ILE A 65 2.47 4.91 3.59
CA ILE A 65 2.17 6.32 3.33
C ILE A 65 2.72 6.73 1.97
N LYS A 66 4.00 6.47 1.68
CA LYS A 66 4.63 6.86 0.42
C LYS A 66 4.02 6.15 -0.79
N MET A 67 3.76 4.86 -0.69
CA MET A 67 3.08 4.10 -1.75
C MET A 67 1.70 4.70 -2.07
N ALA A 68 0.89 4.98 -1.05
CA ALA A 68 -0.43 5.58 -1.24
C ALA A 68 -0.32 7.00 -1.83
N LEU A 69 0.63 7.83 -1.38
CA LEU A 69 0.87 9.16 -1.94
C LEU A 69 1.29 9.13 -3.43
N LEU A 70 2.05 8.12 -3.84
CA LEU A 70 2.50 7.92 -5.22
C LEU A 70 1.46 7.22 -6.11
N GLY A 71 0.30 6.87 -5.55
CA GLY A 71 -0.84 6.30 -6.26
C GLY A 71 -0.88 4.78 -6.34
N GLY A 72 0.00 4.11 -5.60
CA GLY A 72 -0.02 2.66 -5.40
C GLY A 72 -0.70 2.31 -4.07
N LEU A 73 -0.38 1.14 -3.53
CA LEU A 73 -0.85 0.69 -2.22
C LEU A 73 0.30 0.04 -1.45
N GLY A 74 0.42 0.30 -0.15
CA GLY A 74 1.30 -0.48 0.71
C GLY A 74 0.49 -1.34 1.66
N VAL A 75 0.76 -2.64 1.68
CA VAL A 75 0.12 -3.57 2.62
C VAL A 75 1.01 -3.72 3.84
N LEU A 76 0.56 -3.19 4.98
CA LEU A 76 1.25 -3.34 6.26
C LEU A 76 1.34 -4.82 6.62
N HIS A 77 2.45 -5.21 7.26
CA HIS A 77 2.61 -6.58 7.74
C HIS A 77 1.87 -6.83 9.06
N ARG A 78 1.59 -8.10 9.34
CA ARG A 78 1.03 -8.55 10.64
C ARG A 78 2.04 -9.14 11.62
N ASN A 79 3.33 -9.04 11.33
CA ASN A 79 4.40 -9.59 12.17
C ASN A 79 4.70 -8.79 13.45
N CYS A 80 3.65 -8.36 14.15
CA CYS A 80 3.71 -7.59 15.39
C CYS A 80 2.37 -7.73 16.12
N ASN A 81 2.29 -7.24 17.36
CA ASN A 81 1.04 -7.26 18.14
C ASN A 81 -0.01 -6.31 17.54
N TYR A 82 -1.27 -6.50 17.93
CA TYR A 82 -2.37 -5.70 17.38
C TYR A 82 -2.26 -4.21 17.74
N GLU A 83 -1.71 -3.88 18.91
CA GLU A 83 -1.49 -2.48 19.31
C GLU A 83 -0.56 -1.76 18.33
N LYS A 84 0.52 -2.43 17.91
CA LYS A 84 1.45 -1.89 16.90
C LYS A 84 0.79 -1.80 15.53
N GLN A 85 -0.01 -2.80 15.15
CA GLN A 85 -0.76 -2.77 13.89
C GLN A 85 -1.72 -1.58 13.84
N ILE A 86 -2.46 -1.33 14.93
CA ILE A 86 -3.35 -0.16 15.08
C ILE A 86 -2.56 1.13 14.96
N GLU A 87 -1.39 1.24 15.62
CA GLU A 87 -0.53 2.42 15.54
C GLU A 87 -0.10 2.70 14.09
N MET A 88 0.34 1.67 13.35
CA MET A 88 0.74 1.80 11.94
C MET A 88 -0.43 2.24 11.06
N CYS A 89 -1.58 1.57 11.17
CA CYS A 89 -2.77 1.89 10.38
C CYS A 89 -3.27 3.32 10.68
N ARG A 90 -3.28 3.69 11.96
CA ARG A 90 -3.58 5.05 12.41
C ARG A 90 -2.62 6.05 11.75
N LYS A 91 -1.30 5.83 11.82
CA LYS A 91 -0.33 6.72 11.17
C LYS A 91 -0.59 6.87 9.67
N VAL A 92 -0.92 5.81 8.95
CA VAL A 92 -1.27 5.88 7.52
C VAL A 92 -2.51 6.75 7.30
N LYS A 93 -3.61 6.48 8.02
CA LYS A 93 -4.86 7.24 7.92
C LYS A 93 -4.71 8.72 8.26
N PHE A 94 -3.81 9.05 9.20
CA PHE A 94 -3.53 10.41 9.63
C PHE A 94 -2.29 11.05 8.95
N ALA A 95 -1.62 10.37 8.02
CA ALA A 95 -0.42 10.92 7.37
C ALA A 95 -0.74 12.10 6.44
N ARG A 96 -1.92 12.05 5.79
CA ARG A 96 -2.51 13.20 5.10
C ARG A 96 -3.48 13.94 6.01
N SER A 97 -3.31 13.92 7.35
CA SER A 97 -4.28 14.53 8.24
C SER A 97 -4.51 15.96 7.80
N PHE A 98 -5.71 16.14 7.25
CA PHE A 98 -6.23 17.40 6.79
C PHE A 98 -6.43 18.36 7.96
N VAL A 99 -6.43 17.79 9.18
CA VAL A 99 -6.64 18.44 10.45
C VAL A 99 -5.37 18.29 11.29
N ILE A 100 -4.72 19.40 11.58
CA ILE A 100 -3.68 19.49 12.59
C ILE A 100 -4.36 19.39 13.96
N GLU A 101 -4.15 18.30 14.70
CA GLU A 101 -4.73 18.11 16.04
C GLU A 101 -3.98 18.95 17.09
N GLU A 102 -2.65 18.93 17.06
CA GLU A 102 -1.80 19.75 17.92
C GLU A 102 -1.61 21.15 17.34
N VAL A 103 -2.61 21.99 17.55
CA VAL A 103 -2.57 23.37 17.07
C VAL A 103 -1.87 24.26 18.09
N ALA A 104 -0.84 24.99 17.65
CA ALA A 104 -0.19 25.99 18.49
C ALA A 104 -1.19 27.10 18.89
N THR A 105 -1.39 27.25 20.19
CA THR A 105 -2.24 28.28 20.79
C THR A 105 -1.42 29.31 21.55
N ILE A 106 -1.94 30.54 21.67
CA ILE A 106 -1.36 31.59 22.50
C ILE A 106 -2.45 32.32 23.31
N SER A 107 -2.10 32.78 24.50
CA SER A 107 -3.03 33.58 25.32
C SER A 107 -3.35 34.92 24.65
N VAL A 108 -4.60 35.37 24.76
CA VAL A 108 -5.06 36.70 24.37
C VAL A 108 -4.28 37.85 25.04
N LYS A 109 -3.64 37.58 26.18
CA LYS A 109 -2.83 38.55 26.94
C LYS A 109 -1.34 38.51 26.58
N ALA A 110 -0.91 37.64 25.66
CA ALA A 110 0.47 37.51 25.24
C ALA A 110 0.93 38.72 24.40
N LYS A 111 2.24 38.94 24.36
CA LYS A 111 2.85 39.99 23.52
C LYS A 111 3.03 39.52 22.08
N VAL A 112 3.04 40.47 21.15
CA VAL A 112 3.33 40.21 19.73
C VAL A 112 4.70 39.52 19.56
N SER A 113 5.71 39.92 20.34
CA SER A 113 7.04 39.30 20.31
C SER A 113 7.03 37.82 20.66
N GLU A 114 6.18 37.40 21.60
CA GLU A 114 6.05 36.00 22.02
C GLU A 114 5.39 35.17 20.90
N ALA A 115 4.33 35.70 20.29
CA ALA A 115 3.70 35.07 19.13
C ALA A 115 4.68 34.90 17.96
N LYS A 116 5.46 35.95 17.66
CA LYS A 116 6.49 35.90 16.60
C LYS A 116 7.55 34.84 16.89
N TYR A 117 8.07 34.81 18.12
CA TYR A 117 9.04 33.80 18.54
C TYR A 117 8.48 32.38 18.38
N LEU A 118 7.25 32.14 18.87
CA LEU A 118 6.58 30.86 18.74
C LEU A 118 6.45 30.43 17.27
N MET A 119 6.03 31.35 16.41
CA MET A 119 5.88 31.10 14.97
C MET A 119 7.22 30.77 14.29
N GLU A 120 8.31 31.43 14.67
CA GLU A 120 9.66 31.18 14.14
C GLU A 120 10.23 29.84 14.65
N THR A 121 10.11 29.57 15.96
CA THR A 121 10.61 28.33 16.59
C THR A 121 9.96 27.09 16.00
N TYR A 122 8.63 27.12 15.80
CA TYR A 122 7.89 25.97 15.29
C TYR A 122 7.71 25.98 13.76
N GLY A 123 8.25 26.98 13.05
CA GLY A 123 8.14 27.08 11.60
C GLY A 123 6.70 27.25 11.08
N ILE A 124 5.78 27.75 11.92
CA ILE A 124 4.36 27.90 11.61
C ILE A 124 4.00 29.33 11.18
N SER A 125 2.92 29.48 10.41
CA SER A 125 2.52 30.78 9.82
C SER A 125 1.41 31.51 10.60
N GLY A 126 0.97 30.96 11.73
CA GLY A 126 0.00 31.59 12.62
C GLY A 126 -0.36 30.67 13.79
N VAL A 127 -1.05 31.24 14.76
CA VAL A 127 -1.39 30.65 16.06
C VAL A 127 -2.85 30.96 16.40
N MET A 128 -3.51 30.04 17.08
CA MET A 128 -4.87 30.26 17.59
C MET A 128 -4.81 31.03 18.91
N VAL A 129 -5.62 32.07 19.05
CA VAL A 129 -5.65 32.89 20.26
C VAL A 129 -6.76 32.40 21.17
N VAL A 130 -6.42 32.11 22.42
CA VAL A 130 -7.34 31.54 23.42
C VAL A 130 -7.47 32.45 24.64
N GLN A 131 -8.64 32.40 25.29
CA GLN A 131 -8.89 33.02 26.59
C GLN A 131 -8.36 32.14 27.74
N ASP A 132 -8.50 32.62 28.98
CA ASP A 132 -8.06 31.88 30.17
C ASP A 132 -8.82 30.56 30.37
N ASP A 133 -10.03 30.42 29.79
CA ASP A 133 -10.85 29.20 29.80
C ASP A 133 -10.54 28.25 28.62
N ASN A 134 -9.47 28.50 27.85
CA ASN A 134 -9.10 27.80 26.61
C ASN A 134 -10.07 27.92 25.44
N LYS A 135 -11.10 28.78 25.49
CA LYS A 135 -11.94 29.04 24.32
C LYS A 135 -11.21 29.94 23.32
N VAL A 136 -11.37 29.61 22.03
CA VAL A 136 -10.78 30.38 20.93
C VAL A 136 -11.50 31.72 20.82
N CYS A 137 -10.73 32.80 20.81
CA CYS A 137 -11.23 34.18 20.67
C CYS A 137 -10.58 34.95 19.52
N GLY A 138 -9.63 34.34 18.81
CA GLY A 138 -9.00 34.96 17.66
C GLY A 138 -8.01 34.06 16.94
N ILE A 139 -7.48 34.56 15.83
CA ILE A 139 -6.35 33.99 15.12
C ILE A 139 -5.32 35.08 14.83
N PHE A 140 -4.05 34.77 15.04
CA PHE A 140 -2.93 35.68 14.77
C PHE A 140 -1.96 35.05 13.79
N THR A 141 -1.63 35.75 12.71
CA THR A 141 -0.87 35.22 11.56
C THR A 141 0.27 36.15 11.18
N LYS A 142 1.13 35.72 10.24
CA LYS A 142 2.23 36.55 9.73
C LYS A 142 1.76 37.90 9.17
N ARG A 143 0.52 38.00 8.69
CA ARG A 143 -0.06 39.24 8.14
C ARG A 143 -0.46 40.24 9.23
N ASP A 144 -0.66 39.76 10.45
CA ASP A 144 -1.11 40.55 11.60
C ASP A 144 0.08 41.13 12.39
N ILE A 145 1.32 40.76 12.04
CA ILE A 145 2.53 41.29 12.68
C ILE A 145 2.69 42.77 12.26
N PRO A 146 2.69 43.72 13.23
CA PRO A 146 2.84 45.13 12.94
C PRO A 146 4.23 45.46 12.37
N PHE A 147 4.31 46.51 11.56
CA PHE A 147 5.56 46.95 10.93
C PHE A 147 6.50 47.69 11.89
N ASN A 148 5.96 48.32 12.95
CA ASN A 148 6.77 49.16 13.83
C ASN A 148 7.36 48.36 15.00
N GLU A 149 8.63 48.63 15.34
CA GLU A 149 9.34 47.86 16.38
C GLU A 149 8.74 48.04 17.79
N ARG A 150 8.13 49.19 18.07
CA ARG A 150 7.56 49.47 19.39
C ARG A 150 6.37 48.57 19.69
N GLU A 151 5.48 48.39 18.71
CA GLU A 151 4.32 47.51 18.74
C GLU A 151 4.73 46.05 18.75
N ILE A 152 5.78 45.67 18.01
CA ILE A 152 6.31 44.30 18.09
C ILE A 152 6.79 43.99 19.52
N ARG A 153 7.49 44.92 20.19
CA ARG A 153 8.05 44.70 21.54
C ARG A 153 7.03 44.83 22.67
N HIS A 154 6.03 45.69 22.54
CA HIS A 154 5.14 46.06 23.65
C HIS A 154 3.65 45.84 23.38
N GLY A 155 3.25 45.64 22.12
CA GLY A 155 1.87 45.39 21.74
C GLY A 155 1.41 43.99 22.18
N TYR A 156 0.10 43.86 22.40
CA TYR A 156 -0.52 42.60 22.76
C TYR A 156 -1.18 41.96 21.55
N VAL A 157 -1.19 40.62 21.50
CA VAL A 157 -1.80 39.85 20.39
C VAL A 157 -3.26 40.25 20.16
N LYS A 158 -4.04 40.48 21.23
CA LYS A 158 -5.45 40.89 21.16
C LYS A 158 -5.73 42.16 20.33
N ASP A 159 -4.73 43.03 20.22
CA ASP A 159 -4.87 44.32 19.55
C ASP A 159 -4.70 44.18 18.02
N PHE A 160 -4.09 43.08 17.56
CA PHE A 160 -3.76 42.85 16.15
C PHE A 160 -4.40 41.59 15.57
N MET A 161 -4.90 40.66 16.40
CA MET A 161 -5.52 39.40 15.93
C MET A 161 -6.83 39.63 15.18
N THR A 162 -7.18 38.68 14.31
CA THR A 162 -8.53 38.58 13.76
C THR A 162 -9.47 37.95 14.80
N LYS A 163 -10.54 38.66 15.20
CA LYS A 163 -11.48 38.23 16.25
C LYS A 163 -12.60 37.32 15.70
N ASP A 164 -13.09 37.61 14.50
CA ASP A 164 -14.15 36.84 13.85
C ASP A 164 -13.55 35.61 13.16
N VAL A 165 -13.29 34.59 13.98
CA VAL A 165 -12.71 33.33 13.52
C VAL A 165 -13.78 32.48 12.84
N ILE A 166 -13.71 32.42 11.51
CA ILE A 166 -14.49 31.45 10.73
C ILE A 166 -14.00 30.05 11.10
N SER A 167 -14.94 29.17 11.49
CA SER A 167 -14.65 27.84 12.02
C SER A 167 -15.68 26.82 11.57
N ILE A 168 -15.37 25.54 11.76
CA ILE A 168 -16.28 24.42 11.53
C ILE A 168 -16.46 23.57 12.79
N LYS A 169 -17.54 22.79 12.84
CA LYS A 169 -17.73 21.79 13.88
C LYS A 169 -16.96 20.49 13.58
N PRO A 170 -16.65 19.66 14.59
CA PRO A 170 -16.14 18.31 14.35
C PRO A 170 -17.08 17.50 13.45
N GLY A 171 -16.51 16.62 12.62
CA GLY A 171 -17.26 15.71 11.74
C GLY A 171 -17.72 16.30 10.40
N VAL A 172 -17.40 17.56 10.09
CA VAL A 172 -17.67 18.17 8.78
C VAL A 172 -16.83 17.52 7.69
N LYS A 173 -17.42 17.28 6.51
CA LYS A 173 -16.73 16.63 5.38
C LYS A 173 -15.60 17.50 4.83
N ARG A 174 -14.52 16.87 4.35
CA ARG A 174 -13.37 17.56 3.72
C ARG A 174 -13.79 18.50 2.58
N SER A 175 -14.72 18.07 1.73
CA SER A 175 -15.24 18.86 0.61
C SER A 175 -15.94 20.15 1.05
N GLU A 176 -16.63 20.12 2.18
CA GLU A 176 -17.30 21.30 2.76
C GLU A 176 -16.29 22.26 3.38
N ALA A 177 -15.30 21.74 4.12
CA ALA A 177 -14.20 22.53 4.65
C ALA A 177 -13.39 23.22 3.54
N LEU A 178 -13.14 22.50 2.44
CA LEU A 178 -12.52 23.02 1.21
C LEU A 178 -13.29 24.20 0.64
N LYS A 179 -14.60 24.04 0.49
CA LYS A 179 -15.50 25.07 0.00
C LYS A 179 -15.45 26.31 0.91
N MET A 180 -15.48 26.11 2.22
CA MET A 180 -15.41 27.21 3.19
C MET A 180 -14.09 27.99 3.13
N LEU A 181 -12.94 27.30 3.01
CA LEU A 181 -11.63 27.94 2.83
C LEU A 181 -11.56 28.76 1.53
N TYR A 182 -12.16 28.26 0.45
CA TYR A 182 -12.20 28.93 -0.84
C TYR A 182 -13.12 30.16 -0.84
N GLU A 183 -14.36 30.00 -0.39
CA GLU A 183 -15.38 31.07 -0.37
C GLU A 183 -14.98 32.24 0.53
N ASN A 184 -14.43 31.94 1.71
CA ASN A 184 -14.03 32.96 2.68
C ASN A 184 -12.61 33.50 2.44
N ARG A 185 -11.88 32.95 1.46
CA ARG A 185 -10.49 33.33 1.12
C ARG A 185 -9.53 33.30 2.32
N ILE A 186 -9.74 32.39 3.26
CA ILE A 186 -8.90 32.19 4.45
C ILE A 186 -7.93 31.02 4.24
N GLU A 187 -6.81 31.04 4.96
CA GLU A 187 -5.77 29.99 4.86
C GLU A 187 -5.86 28.94 5.97
N LYS A 188 -6.60 29.24 7.02
CA LYS A 188 -6.67 28.48 8.26
C LYS A 188 -8.12 28.40 8.70
N LEU A 189 -8.62 27.19 8.93
CA LEU A 189 -10.00 26.90 9.31
C LEU A 189 -10.00 26.04 10.58
N PRO A 190 -10.12 26.64 11.77
CA PRO A 190 -10.16 25.90 13.02
C PRO A 190 -11.44 25.08 13.16
N ILE A 191 -11.29 23.92 13.80
CA ILE A 191 -12.38 23.04 14.21
C ILE A 191 -12.68 23.34 15.67
N LEU A 192 -13.88 23.85 15.93
CA LEU A 192 -14.32 24.26 17.26
C LEU A 192 -15.50 23.40 17.73
N ASP A 193 -15.42 22.94 18.96
CA ASP A 193 -16.52 22.28 19.67
C ASP A 193 -16.82 23.07 20.95
N ASP A 194 -18.03 23.63 21.05
CA ASP A 194 -18.42 24.63 22.07
C ASP A 194 -17.38 25.77 22.29
N GLY A 195 -16.69 26.17 21.23
CA GLY A 195 -15.64 27.20 21.27
C GLY A 195 -14.25 26.70 21.69
N TYR A 196 -14.10 25.42 22.03
CA TYR A 196 -12.80 24.79 22.29
C TYR A 196 -12.17 24.29 20.99
N LEU A 197 -10.87 24.53 20.84
CA LEU A 197 -10.11 24.08 19.69
C LEU A 197 -9.94 22.56 19.70
N LYS A 198 -10.39 21.91 18.63
CA LYS A 198 -10.22 20.45 18.40
C LYS A 198 -9.24 20.14 17.28
N GLY A 199 -8.94 21.12 16.43
CA GLY A 199 -7.97 20.98 15.37
C GLY A 199 -7.94 22.18 14.44
N LEU A 200 -7.06 22.15 13.44
CA LEU A 200 -6.90 23.21 12.46
C LEU A 200 -6.72 22.62 11.07
N ILE A 201 -7.52 23.09 10.12
CA ILE A 201 -7.31 22.78 8.71
C ILE A 201 -6.55 23.93 8.06
N THR A 202 -5.53 23.64 7.26
CA THR A 202 -4.83 24.68 6.51
C THR A 202 -4.95 24.51 5.00
N LYS A 203 -4.89 25.63 4.27
CA LYS A 203 -4.83 25.65 2.80
C LYS A 203 -3.57 24.98 2.25
N LYS A 204 -2.49 24.90 3.04
CA LYS A 204 -1.25 24.23 2.63
C LYS A 204 -1.47 22.72 2.55
N ASP A 205 -2.18 22.14 3.53
CA ASP A 205 -2.56 20.72 3.56
C ASP A 205 -3.64 20.36 2.50
N LEU A 206 -4.13 21.38 1.80
CA LEU A 206 -5.11 21.29 0.72
C LEU A 206 -4.54 21.42 -0.69
N LYS A 207 -3.30 21.85 -0.85
CA LYS A 207 -2.68 21.78 -2.18
C LYS A 207 -2.57 20.30 -2.55
N PRO A 208 -2.89 19.92 -3.80
CA PRO A 208 -2.62 18.58 -4.29
C PRO A 208 -1.11 18.44 -4.49
N GLU A 209 -0.35 18.27 -3.40
CA GLU A 209 1.04 17.82 -3.50
C GLU A 209 1.11 16.41 -4.08
N PHE A 210 0.01 15.66 -3.98
CA PHE A 210 -0.14 14.29 -4.48
C PHE A 210 -1.49 14.13 -5.19
N PRO A 211 -1.63 14.63 -6.43
CA PRO A 211 -2.88 14.51 -7.20
C PRO A 211 -3.23 13.06 -7.52
N ASN A 212 -2.22 12.20 -7.57
CA ASN A 212 -2.36 10.78 -7.86
C ASN A 212 -2.47 9.91 -6.60
N ALA A 213 -2.65 10.51 -5.42
CA ALA A 213 -2.70 9.74 -4.18
C ALA A 213 -3.90 8.77 -4.16
N SER A 214 -3.65 7.54 -3.73
CA SER A 214 -4.67 6.55 -3.43
C SER A 214 -5.36 6.91 -2.12
N ILE A 215 -6.63 7.30 -2.20
CA ILE A 215 -7.42 7.81 -1.07
C ILE A 215 -8.74 7.07 -0.89
N ASP A 216 -9.23 7.07 0.34
CA ASP A 216 -10.59 6.61 0.68
C ASP A 216 -11.65 7.68 0.37
N GLU A 217 -12.91 7.35 0.65
CA GLU A 217 -14.07 8.22 0.43
C GLU A 217 -14.04 9.50 1.30
N GLU A 218 -13.31 9.49 2.42
CA GLU A 218 -13.08 10.65 3.28
C GLU A 218 -11.87 11.51 2.86
N GLY A 219 -11.10 11.05 1.87
CA GLY A 219 -9.91 11.72 1.37
C GLY A 219 -8.65 11.51 2.22
N ARG A 220 -8.63 10.47 3.07
CA ARG A 220 -7.45 9.97 3.77
C ARG A 220 -6.72 8.96 2.88
N LEU A 221 -5.45 8.66 3.15
CA LEU A 221 -4.72 7.65 2.38
C LEU A 221 -5.34 6.26 2.58
N LEU A 222 -5.35 5.45 1.52
CA LEU A 222 -5.73 4.04 1.64
C LEU A 222 -4.75 3.30 2.56
N CYS A 223 -5.30 2.48 3.45
CA CYS A 223 -4.57 1.67 4.40
C CYS A 223 -4.94 0.19 4.20
N ALA A 224 -3.95 -0.63 3.85
CA ALA A 224 -4.11 -2.07 3.75
C ALA A 224 -3.24 -2.79 4.78
N LEU A 225 -3.72 -3.93 5.28
CA LEU A 225 -3.03 -4.70 6.31
C LEU A 225 -3.16 -6.20 6.05
N GLY A 226 -2.06 -6.94 6.20
CA GLY A 226 -2.09 -8.39 6.21
C GLY A 226 -2.86 -8.93 7.42
N LEU A 227 -3.65 -9.98 7.26
CA LEU A 227 -4.43 -10.59 8.34
C LEU A 227 -4.32 -12.11 8.28
N SER A 228 -4.37 -12.75 9.45
CA SER A 228 -4.47 -14.20 9.56
C SER A 228 -5.90 -14.64 9.22
N PRO A 229 -6.12 -15.76 8.51
CA PRO A 229 -7.46 -16.33 8.37
C PRO A 229 -7.96 -16.98 9.66
N LYS A 230 -7.11 -17.15 10.68
CA LYS A 230 -7.47 -17.78 11.95
C LYS A 230 -8.37 -16.86 12.76
N PHE A 231 -9.65 -17.22 12.85
CA PHE A 231 -10.61 -16.48 13.64
C PHE A 231 -10.26 -16.57 15.14
N PRO A 232 -10.18 -15.44 15.87
CA PRO A 232 -9.89 -15.47 17.29
C PRO A 232 -11.15 -15.82 18.11
N GLU A 233 -11.03 -16.81 19.00
CA GLU A 233 -12.13 -17.25 19.87
C GLU A 233 -12.36 -16.31 21.08
N SER A 234 -11.36 -15.49 21.45
CA SER A 234 -11.46 -14.53 22.56
C SER A 234 -12.24 -13.29 22.14
N SER A 235 -13.28 -12.94 22.90
CA SER A 235 -14.07 -11.71 22.69
C SER A 235 -13.19 -10.45 22.73
N GLN A 236 -12.19 -10.40 23.61
CA GLN A 236 -11.28 -9.25 23.70
C GLN A 236 -10.49 -9.06 22.40
N THR A 237 -9.98 -10.15 21.82
CA THR A 237 -9.25 -10.08 20.55
C THR A 237 -10.18 -9.69 19.39
N GLN A 238 -11.43 -10.15 19.40
CA GLN A 238 -12.44 -9.73 18.42
C GLN A 238 -12.73 -8.22 18.53
N GLU A 239 -12.80 -7.68 19.75
CA GLU A 239 -12.95 -6.23 19.97
C GLU A 239 -11.74 -5.45 19.46
N THR A 240 -10.52 -5.93 19.72
CA THR A 240 -9.29 -5.32 19.17
C THR A 240 -9.28 -5.34 17.64
N LEU A 241 -9.73 -6.42 17.00
CA LEU A 241 -9.86 -6.48 15.54
C LEU A 241 -10.88 -5.46 15.02
N LYS A 242 -12.01 -5.28 15.71
CA LYS A 242 -12.98 -4.23 15.36
C LYS A 242 -12.44 -2.82 15.55
N GLU A 243 -11.55 -2.61 16.52
CA GLU A 243 -10.85 -1.34 16.66
C GLU A 243 -9.89 -1.10 15.49
N LEU A 244 -9.12 -2.12 15.12
CA LEU A 244 -8.21 -2.09 13.98
C LEU A 244 -8.92 -1.81 12.66
N ASP A 245 -10.07 -2.46 12.44
CA ASP A 245 -10.94 -2.31 11.25
C ASP A 245 -11.31 -0.85 10.94
N LYS A 246 -11.43 0.01 11.96
CA LYS A 246 -11.73 1.45 11.77
C LYS A 246 -10.66 2.21 11.00
N TYR A 247 -9.45 1.67 10.93
CA TYR A 247 -8.30 2.30 10.28
C TYR A 247 -7.83 1.55 9.03
N VAL A 248 -8.41 0.39 8.72
CA VAL A 248 -8.06 -0.44 7.57
C VAL A 248 -9.15 -0.27 6.52
N ASP A 249 -8.77 -0.16 5.25
CA ASP A 249 -9.71 -0.21 4.12
C ASP A 249 -9.77 -1.63 3.54
N ILE A 250 -8.61 -2.30 3.50
CA ILE A 250 -8.44 -3.59 2.83
C ILE A 250 -7.59 -4.53 3.69
N PHE A 251 -8.17 -5.64 4.12
CA PHE A 251 -7.43 -6.76 4.68
C PHE A 251 -6.93 -7.70 3.59
N PHE A 252 -5.66 -8.07 3.68
CA PHE A 252 -5.06 -9.11 2.86
C PHE A 252 -4.93 -10.38 3.71
N ILE A 253 -5.78 -11.37 3.48
CA ILE A 253 -5.56 -12.69 4.08
C ILE A 253 -4.27 -13.25 3.48
N ASP A 254 -3.23 -13.36 4.32
CA ASP A 254 -1.87 -13.63 3.86
C ASP A 254 -1.32 -14.92 4.48
N VAL A 255 -1.52 -16.02 3.75
CA VAL A 255 -1.02 -17.37 4.04
C VAL A 255 -0.28 -17.94 2.83
N ALA A 256 0.60 -18.93 3.07
CA ALA A 256 1.37 -19.54 1.98
C ALA A 256 0.49 -20.27 0.96
N ASP A 257 -0.58 -20.91 1.44
CA ASP A 257 -1.59 -21.61 0.65
C ASP A 257 -2.96 -21.36 1.30
N TYR A 258 -3.82 -20.60 0.64
CA TYR A 258 -5.15 -20.27 1.13
C TYR A 258 -6.18 -21.36 0.86
N TYR A 259 -5.89 -22.31 -0.04
CA TYR A 259 -6.85 -23.31 -0.50
C TYR A 259 -7.05 -24.46 0.50
N LYS A 260 -7.36 -24.09 1.75
CA LYS A 260 -7.57 -24.99 2.89
C LYS A 260 -8.89 -24.63 3.56
N LYS A 261 -9.66 -25.67 3.92
CA LYS A 261 -10.97 -25.51 4.58
C LYS A 261 -10.92 -24.62 5.82
N ALA A 262 -9.89 -24.78 6.66
CA ALA A 262 -9.75 -24.00 7.89
C ALA A 262 -9.59 -22.50 7.61
N ASP A 263 -8.80 -22.14 6.60
CA ASP A 263 -8.51 -20.75 6.25
C ASP A 263 -9.73 -20.08 5.61
N ILE A 264 -10.43 -20.80 4.74
CA ILE A 264 -11.70 -20.36 4.11
C ILE A 264 -12.77 -20.09 5.18
N GLU A 265 -13.01 -21.05 6.07
CA GLU A 265 -14.05 -20.91 7.10
C GLU A 265 -13.70 -19.85 8.15
N GLY A 266 -12.43 -19.72 8.51
CA GLY A 266 -11.96 -18.65 9.39
C GLY A 266 -12.13 -17.27 8.77
N THR A 267 -11.80 -17.13 7.49
CA THR A 267 -12.02 -15.87 6.74
C THR A 267 -13.48 -15.49 6.67
N LYS A 268 -14.39 -16.43 6.40
CA LYS A 268 -15.84 -16.15 6.38
C LYS A 268 -16.34 -15.61 7.73
N LYS A 269 -15.78 -16.07 8.84
CA LYS A 269 -16.12 -15.52 10.17
C LYS A 269 -15.57 -14.10 10.34
N LEU A 270 -14.35 -13.84 9.87
CA LEU A 270 -13.74 -12.49 9.91
C LEU A 270 -14.53 -11.49 9.06
N MET A 271 -14.94 -11.87 7.85
CA MET A 271 -15.77 -11.05 6.96
C MET A 271 -17.15 -10.71 7.53
N LYS A 272 -17.67 -11.51 8.49
CA LYS A 272 -18.90 -11.19 9.23
C LYS A 272 -18.66 -10.27 10.42
N LEU A 273 -17.42 -10.21 10.91
CA LEU A 273 -17.03 -9.43 12.08
C LEU A 273 -16.57 -8.02 11.71
N LEU A 274 -15.95 -7.87 10.55
CA LEU A 274 -15.23 -6.70 10.07
C LEU A 274 -15.91 -6.13 8.82
N GLU A 275 -15.92 -4.80 8.68
CA GLU A 275 -16.58 -4.08 7.60
C GLU A 275 -15.66 -3.85 6.39
N SER A 276 -14.33 -3.83 6.60
CA SER A 276 -13.33 -3.64 5.53
C SER A 276 -13.47 -4.63 4.37
N ASP A 277 -12.87 -4.27 3.23
CA ASP A 277 -12.75 -5.17 2.09
C ASP A 277 -11.62 -6.19 2.26
N PHE A 278 -11.70 -7.29 1.52
CA PHE A 278 -10.81 -8.44 1.65
C PHE A 278 -10.21 -8.88 0.32
N VAL A 279 -8.90 -9.09 0.34
CA VAL A 279 -8.14 -9.82 -0.66
C VAL A 279 -7.73 -11.17 -0.07
N LEU A 280 -7.93 -12.25 -0.82
CA LEU A 280 -7.69 -13.62 -0.36
C LEU A 280 -6.48 -14.23 -1.06
N GLY A 281 -5.54 -14.82 -0.32
CA GLY A 281 -4.42 -15.53 -0.92
C GLY A 281 -3.40 -16.13 0.06
N ASN A 282 -2.39 -16.84 -0.45
CA ASN A 282 -2.09 -17.03 -1.88
C ASN A 282 -2.76 -18.29 -2.44
N ILE A 283 -3.10 -18.23 -3.74
CA ILE A 283 -3.50 -19.39 -4.54
C ILE A 283 -2.67 -19.45 -5.83
N GLY A 284 -2.75 -20.57 -6.56
CA GLY A 284 -1.89 -20.78 -7.73
C GLY A 284 -2.47 -21.60 -8.89
N THR A 285 -3.70 -22.08 -8.79
CA THR A 285 -4.30 -22.93 -9.84
C THR A 285 -5.72 -22.49 -10.18
N TYR A 286 -6.18 -22.86 -11.38
CA TYR A 286 -7.53 -22.58 -11.85
C TYR A 286 -8.57 -23.20 -10.90
N GLU A 287 -8.36 -24.44 -10.46
CA GLU A 287 -9.30 -25.16 -9.60
C GLU A 287 -9.43 -24.52 -8.22
N ALA A 288 -8.33 -24.00 -7.66
CA ALA A 288 -8.38 -23.26 -6.40
C ALA A 288 -9.23 -21.99 -6.56
N ALA A 289 -9.03 -21.23 -7.63
CA ALA A 289 -9.82 -20.03 -7.91
C ALA A 289 -11.29 -20.38 -8.18
N GLU A 290 -11.57 -21.34 -9.07
CA GLU A 290 -12.93 -21.82 -9.36
C GLU A 290 -13.67 -22.22 -8.08
N PHE A 291 -13.02 -22.98 -7.20
CA PHE A 291 -13.65 -23.40 -5.95
C PHE A 291 -14.01 -22.20 -5.07
N LEU A 292 -13.08 -21.25 -4.90
CA LEU A 292 -13.32 -20.04 -4.11
C LEU A 292 -14.43 -19.17 -4.71
N LEU A 293 -14.51 -19.10 -6.04
CA LEU A 293 -15.49 -18.26 -6.75
C LEU A 293 -16.88 -18.91 -6.86
N THR A 294 -16.98 -20.24 -6.87
CA THR A 294 -18.24 -20.94 -7.19
C THR A 294 -18.79 -21.78 -6.04
N LYS A 295 -17.95 -22.22 -5.10
CA LYS A 295 -18.34 -23.13 -4.00
C LYS A 295 -18.28 -22.46 -2.63
N CYS A 296 -17.58 -21.34 -2.52
CA CYS A 296 -17.50 -20.58 -1.28
C CYS A 296 -18.47 -19.40 -1.33
N ASP A 297 -19.30 -19.29 -0.30
CA ASP A 297 -20.16 -18.13 -0.08
C ASP A 297 -19.37 -17.08 0.71
N PHE A 298 -18.70 -16.18 0.00
CA PHE A 298 -18.03 -15.00 0.55
C PHE A 298 -18.95 -13.77 0.42
N SER A 299 -18.82 -12.82 1.34
CA SER A 299 -19.56 -11.56 1.28
C SER A 299 -19.07 -10.63 0.18
N GLU A 300 -19.86 -9.61 -0.13
CA GLU A 300 -19.60 -8.64 -1.21
C GLU A 300 -18.29 -7.86 -1.04
N ASN A 301 -17.76 -7.79 0.19
CA ASN A 301 -16.47 -7.20 0.50
C ASN A 301 -15.28 -8.10 0.10
N PHE A 302 -15.50 -9.25 -0.55
CA PHE A 302 -14.45 -10.00 -1.25
C PHE A 302 -14.15 -9.36 -2.60
N ILE A 303 -13.00 -8.71 -2.73
CA ILE A 303 -12.70 -7.84 -3.88
C ILE A 303 -11.51 -8.30 -4.74
N GLY A 304 -10.68 -9.24 -4.26
CA GLY A 304 -9.48 -9.63 -4.99
C GLY A 304 -8.83 -10.93 -4.55
N LEU A 305 -8.09 -11.55 -5.46
CA LEU A 305 -7.29 -12.74 -5.23
C LEU A 305 -5.81 -12.40 -5.35
N LYS A 306 -5.01 -12.82 -4.37
CA LYS A 306 -3.55 -12.73 -4.41
C LYS A 306 -2.97 -14.07 -4.87
N VAL A 307 -2.12 -14.03 -5.89
CA VAL A 307 -1.69 -15.23 -6.63
C VAL A 307 -0.17 -15.36 -6.67
N GLY A 308 0.31 -16.61 -6.65
CA GLY A 308 1.72 -16.94 -6.69
C GLY A 308 2.18 -17.66 -5.42
N MET A 309 2.82 -18.81 -5.58
CA MET A 309 3.27 -19.65 -4.48
C MET A 309 4.69 -20.16 -4.76
N GLY A 310 5.63 -19.90 -3.86
CA GLY A 310 7.00 -20.39 -4.01
C GLY A 310 7.89 -19.62 -5.00
N SER A 311 7.46 -18.44 -5.46
CA SER A 311 8.14 -17.62 -6.48
C SER A 311 8.83 -16.37 -5.93
N GLY A 312 8.59 -15.99 -4.67
CA GLY A 312 9.23 -14.84 -4.04
C GLY A 312 10.76 -15.02 -3.96
N SER A 313 11.52 -13.94 -4.13
CA SER A 313 13.00 -13.96 -4.14
C SER A 313 13.67 -14.52 -2.88
N ILE A 314 12.92 -14.59 -1.79
CA ILE A 314 13.34 -15.05 -0.46
C ILE A 314 12.47 -16.21 0.05
N CYS A 315 11.65 -16.79 -0.83
CA CYS A 315 10.82 -17.95 -0.56
C CYS A 315 11.54 -19.22 -1.01
N THR A 316 11.50 -20.24 -0.17
CA THR A 316 12.07 -21.56 -0.47
C THR A 316 11.03 -22.67 -0.39
N THR A 317 9.74 -22.34 -0.29
CA THR A 317 8.64 -23.32 -0.19
C THR A 317 8.74 -24.41 -1.26
N SER A 318 8.88 -24.05 -2.54
CA SER A 318 8.97 -25.03 -3.64
C SER A 318 10.16 -25.97 -3.52
N ILE A 319 11.30 -25.47 -3.02
CA ILE A 319 12.50 -26.28 -2.77
C ILE A 319 12.30 -27.21 -1.57
N GLN A 320 11.63 -26.72 -0.52
CA GLN A 320 11.46 -27.45 0.74
C GLN A 320 10.32 -28.47 0.69
N THR A 321 9.24 -28.19 -0.05
CA THR A 321 8.01 -29.01 -0.08
C THR A 321 7.78 -29.71 -1.42
N GLY A 322 8.44 -29.26 -2.49
CA GLY A 322 8.18 -29.72 -3.85
C GLY A 322 6.89 -29.16 -4.46
N VAL A 323 6.17 -28.27 -3.77
CA VAL A 323 4.91 -27.67 -4.21
C VAL A 323 5.10 -26.18 -4.48
N GLY A 324 4.64 -25.71 -5.64
CA GLY A 324 4.68 -24.30 -6.00
C GLY A 324 3.86 -24.00 -7.24
N ALA A 325 3.55 -22.74 -7.41
CA ALA A 325 2.88 -22.19 -8.58
C ALA A 325 3.57 -20.86 -8.91
N PRO A 326 4.55 -20.85 -9.83
CA PRO A 326 5.27 -19.63 -10.20
C PRO A 326 4.32 -18.53 -10.63
N THR A 327 4.62 -17.27 -10.29
CA THR A 327 3.65 -16.17 -10.36
C THR A 327 3.06 -15.96 -11.76
N LEU A 328 3.85 -16.05 -12.83
CA LEU A 328 3.32 -15.93 -14.20
C LEU A 328 2.25 -17.01 -14.49
N PHE A 329 2.59 -18.28 -14.25
CA PHE A 329 1.69 -19.42 -14.39
C PHE A 329 0.44 -19.27 -13.50
N ALA A 330 0.63 -18.99 -12.21
CA ALA A 330 -0.46 -18.82 -11.25
C ALA A 330 -1.42 -17.70 -11.66
N THR A 331 -0.87 -16.59 -12.18
CA THR A 331 -1.67 -15.46 -12.65
C THR A 331 -2.55 -15.85 -13.82
N ALA A 332 -1.99 -16.51 -14.84
CA ALA A 332 -2.77 -16.98 -15.99
C ALA A 332 -3.92 -17.91 -15.55
N GLN A 333 -3.61 -18.89 -14.70
CA GLN A 333 -4.58 -19.87 -14.19
C GLN A 333 -5.73 -19.21 -13.44
N VAL A 334 -5.43 -18.28 -12.53
CA VAL A 334 -6.45 -17.61 -11.72
C VAL A 334 -7.21 -16.57 -12.54
N ALA A 335 -6.55 -15.89 -13.48
CA ALA A 335 -7.20 -14.90 -14.35
C ALA A 335 -8.26 -15.54 -15.25
N ASP A 336 -8.00 -16.73 -15.79
CA ASP A 336 -9.01 -17.48 -16.56
C ASP A 336 -10.22 -17.86 -15.69
N ALA A 337 -10.01 -18.38 -14.48
CA ALA A 337 -11.11 -18.69 -13.56
C ALA A 337 -11.91 -17.45 -13.14
N VAL A 338 -11.23 -16.32 -12.89
CA VAL A 338 -11.88 -15.03 -12.60
C VAL A 338 -12.71 -14.58 -13.78
N LYS A 339 -12.18 -14.67 -15.00
CA LYS A 339 -12.90 -14.33 -16.23
C LYS A 339 -14.15 -15.19 -16.43
N ASP A 340 -14.06 -16.49 -16.16
CA ASP A 340 -15.15 -17.44 -16.36
C ASP A 340 -16.27 -17.29 -15.32
N TYR A 341 -15.91 -17.02 -14.05
CA TYR A 341 -16.86 -17.12 -12.94
C TYR A 341 -17.21 -15.79 -12.27
N ASN A 342 -16.28 -14.85 -12.13
CA ASN A 342 -16.55 -13.55 -11.51
C ASN A 342 -15.55 -12.46 -11.93
N PRO A 343 -15.79 -11.79 -13.08
CA PRO A 343 -14.85 -10.81 -13.64
C PRO A 343 -14.73 -9.51 -12.82
N LYS A 344 -15.46 -9.38 -11.70
CA LYS A 344 -15.31 -8.25 -10.77
C LYS A 344 -14.14 -8.44 -9.80
N ILE A 345 -13.67 -9.68 -9.60
CA ILE A 345 -12.56 -9.97 -8.69
C ILE A 345 -11.25 -9.53 -9.34
N THR A 346 -10.48 -8.73 -8.60
CA THR A 346 -9.18 -8.26 -9.02
C THR A 346 -8.10 -9.33 -8.84
N VAL A 347 -7.23 -9.54 -9.84
CA VAL A 347 -6.10 -10.49 -9.73
C VAL A 347 -4.80 -9.75 -9.40
N ILE A 348 -4.16 -10.13 -8.30
CA ILE A 348 -2.91 -9.53 -7.79
C ILE A 348 -1.75 -10.53 -7.91
N ALA A 349 -0.86 -10.31 -8.87
CA ALA A 349 0.35 -11.11 -9.06
C ALA A 349 1.39 -10.79 -7.97
N ASP A 350 1.67 -11.75 -7.08
CA ASP A 350 2.56 -11.58 -5.91
C ASP A 350 3.86 -12.37 -6.07
N GLY A 351 4.99 -11.68 -5.99
CA GLY A 351 6.33 -12.27 -6.03
C GLY A 351 6.85 -12.61 -7.44
N GLY A 352 8.13 -13.02 -7.51
CA GLY A 352 8.79 -13.42 -8.76
C GLY A 352 9.22 -12.29 -9.70
N LEU A 353 8.75 -11.06 -9.50
CA LEU A 353 9.10 -9.87 -10.28
C LEU A 353 10.52 -9.39 -9.93
N LYS A 354 11.40 -9.30 -10.94
CA LYS A 354 12.82 -8.95 -10.75
C LYS A 354 13.16 -7.59 -11.35
N ASN A 355 12.51 -7.23 -12.45
CA ASN A 355 12.82 -6.01 -13.21
C ASN A 355 11.53 -5.31 -13.68
N PRO A 356 11.59 -4.01 -14.05
CA PRO A 356 10.43 -3.28 -14.56
C PRO A 356 9.72 -3.96 -15.75
N GLY A 357 10.46 -4.69 -16.59
CA GLY A 357 9.92 -5.43 -17.74
C GLY A 357 9.04 -6.63 -17.38
N ASP A 358 9.03 -7.07 -16.12
CA ASP A 358 8.14 -8.15 -15.67
C ASP A 358 6.72 -7.64 -15.36
N LEU A 359 6.57 -6.34 -15.08
CA LEU A 359 5.28 -5.69 -14.84
C LEU A 359 4.31 -5.84 -16.04
N PRO A 360 4.68 -5.46 -17.28
CA PRO A 360 3.79 -5.67 -18.42
C PRO A 360 3.54 -7.15 -18.69
N LYS A 361 4.50 -8.05 -18.42
CA LYS A 361 4.29 -9.50 -18.56
C LYS A 361 3.21 -10.01 -17.60
N ALA A 362 3.21 -9.57 -16.35
CA ALA A 362 2.16 -9.91 -15.38
C ALA A 362 0.78 -9.46 -15.86
N LEU A 363 0.67 -8.23 -16.39
CA LEU A 363 -0.58 -7.73 -16.95
C LEU A 363 -1.03 -8.54 -18.18
N SER A 364 -0.09 -8.96 -19.03
CA SER A 364 -0.42 -9.74 -20.24
C SER A 364 -1.04 -11.10 -19.96
N VAL A 365 -0.76 -11.68 -18.78
CA VAL A 365 -1.38 -12.94 -18.34
C VAL A 365 -2.55 -12.73 -17.37
N GLY A 366 -3.11 -11.52 -17.34
CA GLY A 366 -4.41 -11.25 -16.72
C GLY A 366 -4.37 -10.59 -15.34
N ALA A 367 -3.20 -10.28 -14.77
CA ALA A 367 -3.13 -9.48 -13.55
C ALA A 367 -3.74 -8.08 -13.76
N ASP A 368 -4.31 -7.52 -12.70
CA ASP A 368 -4.70 -6.11 -12.62
C ASP A 368 -3.70 -5.29 -11.80
N LEU A 369 -3.03 -5.96 -10.85
CA LEU A 369 -2.10 -5.38 -9.86
C LEU A 369 -0.92 -6.31 -9.63
N MET A 370 0.22 -5.72 -9.27
CA MET A 370 1.45 -6.45 -8.97
C MET A 370 1.93 -6.13 -7.55
N MET A 371 2.16 -7.16 -6.74
CA MET A 371 2.74 -7.05 -5.41
C MET A 371 4.20 -7.53 -5.43
N SER A 372 5.10 -6.72 -4.86
CA SER A 372 6.52 -7.09 -4.74
C SER A 372 7.08 -6.68 -3.38
N GLY A 373 7.91 -7.55 -2.80
CA GLY A 373 8.81 -7.17 -1.71
C GLY A 373 10.19 -6.76 -2.23
N HIS A 374 10.66 -7.42 -3.29
CA HIS A 374 12.02 -7.26 -3.82
C HIS A 374 12.32 -5.83 -4.28
N PHE A 375 11.38 -5.18 -4.98
CA PHE A 375 11.56 -3.81 -5.46
C PHE A 375 11.73 -2.79 -4.34
N PHE A 376 11.13 -3.04 -3.17
CA PHE A 376 10.98 -2.04 -2.13
C PHE A 376 11.84 -2.30 -0.88
N ALA A 377 12.29 -3.53 -0.65
CA ALA A 377 13.07 -3.88 0.55
C ALA A 377 14.37 -3.07 0.68
N GLY A 378 14.98 -2.66 -0.43
CA GLY A 378 16.19 -1.84 -0.45
C GLY A 378 15.96 -0.32 -0.37
N CYS A 379 14.70 0.15 -0.31
CA CYS A 379 14.39 1.59 -0.29
C CYS A 379 14.76 2.25 1.04
N THR A 380 14.91 3.58 1.05
CA THR A 380 15.04 4.37 2.28
C THR A 380 13.88 4.10 3.24
N GLU A 381 12.65 4.02 2.71
CA GLU A 381 11.41 3.90 3.46
C GLU A 381 11.08 2.49 3.97
N SER A 382 11.79 1.46 3.50
CA SER A 382 11.60 0.13 4.07
C SER A 382 12.10 0.09 5.53
N PRO A 383 11.53 -0.77 6.39
CA PRO A 383 12.02 -0.93 7.76
C PRO A 383 13.48 -1.40 7.84
N GLY A 384 14.14 -1.10 8.95
CA GLY A 384 15.52 -1.50 9.22
C GLY A 384 16.57 -0.47 8.80
N TYR A 385 17.82 -0.74 9.14
CA TYR A 385 18.95 0.17 8.92
C TYR A 385 19.71 -0.14 7.63
N ILE A 386 20.37 0.88 7.10
CA ILE A 386 21.31 0.75 5.98
C ILE A 386 22.64 0.29 6.54
N ASP A 387 23.17 -0.81 6.00
CA ASP A 387 24.48 -1.36 6.32
C ASP A 387 25.40 -1.27 5.09
N THR A 388 26.70 -1.59 5.24
CA THR A 388 27.68 -1.57 4.16
C THR A 388 28.44 -2.89 4.09
N ILE A 389 28.30 -3.61 2.97
CA ILE A 389 29.04 -4.86 2.70
C ILE A 389 29.92 -4.64 1.48
N GLN A 390 31.23 -4.85 1.64
CA GLN A 390 32.23 -4.68 0.56
C GLN A 390 32.11 -3.32 -0.16
N GLY A 391 31.86 -2.25 0.62
CA GLY A 391 31.71 -0.88 0.10
C GLY A 391 30.37 -0.58 -0.57
N ARG A 392 29.44 -1.54 -0.64
CA ARG A 392 28.08 -1.35 -1.17
C ARG A 392 27.08 -1.21 -0.03
N LYS A 393 26.21 -0.21 -0.14
CA LYS A 393 25.08 -0.03 0.79
C LYS A 393 24.04 -1.14 0.58
N VAL A 394 23.58 -1.73 1.66
CA VAL A 394 22.60 -2.82 1.66
C VAL A 394 21.58 -2.64 2.79
N LYS A 395 20.45 -3.34 2.70
CA LYS A 395 19.47 -3.50 3.80
C LYS A 395 19.17 -4.98 4.03
N VAL A 396 18.67 -5.30 5.21
CA VAL A 396 18.21 -6.65 5.53
C VAL A 396 16.89 -6.91 4.83
N TYR A 397 16.77 -8.06 4.15
CA TYR A 397 15.56 -8.51 3.52
C TYR A 397 15.29 -9.98 3.87
N ARG A 398 14.10 -10.27 4.41
CA ARG A 398 13.77 -11.61 4.90
C ARG A 398 12.36 -12.05 4.56
N GLY A 399 12.21 -13.35 4.31
CA GLY A 399 10.91 -13.99 4.17
C GLY A 399 10.20 -14.18 5.48
N MET A 400 8.87 -14.02 5.45
CA MET A 400 8.02 -14.26 6.61
C MET A 400 8.06 -15.72 7.10
N GLY A 401 8.54 -16.65 6.26
CA GLY A 401 8.83 -18.05 6.61
C GLY A 401 10.24 -18.31 7.11
N SER A 402 11.11 -17.30 7.17
CA SER A 402 12.47 -17.43 7.71
C SER A 402 12.45 -17.67 9.22
N LYS A 403 13.57 -18.14 9.78
CA LYS A 403 13.68 -18.36 11.22
C LYS A 403 13.58 -17.05 11.98
N GLU A 404 14.21 -16.00 11.47
CA GLU A 404 14.28 -14.68 12.09
C GLU A 404 12.91 -13.99 12.09
N ALA A 405 12.14 -14.11 11.01
CA ALA A 405 10.79 -13.56 10.95
C ALA A 405 9.81 -14.32 11.85
N ARG A 406 9.93 -15.66 11.94
CA ARG A 406 9.08 -16.50 12.81
C ARG A 406 9.41 -16.40 14.29
N ALA A 407 10.59 -15.88 14.67
CA ALA A 407 11.00 -15.74 16.06
C ALA A 407 10.09 -14.80 16.88
N SER A 408 9.36 -13.90 16.21
CA SER A 408 8.37 -13.02 16.83
C SER A 408 7.11 -13.76 17.32
N GLY A 409 6.81 -14.94 16.74
CA GLY A 409 5.60 -15.73 17.00
C GLY A 409 4.32 -15.31 16.25
N PHE A 410 4.26 -14.09 15.68
CA PHE A 410 3.02 -13.51 15.13
C PHE A 410 2.57 -14.04 13.76
N VAL A 411 3.43 -14.79 13.05
CA VAL A 411 3.15 -15.33 11.70
C VAL A 411 3.24 -16.86 11.62
N SER A 412 3.12 -17.54 12.77
CA SER A 412 3.28 -19.00 12.86
C SER A 412 2.19 -19.78 12.11
N ASP A 413 0.98 -19.22 12.02
CA ASP A 413 -0.19 -19.75 11.32
C ASP A 413 -0.11 -19.62 9.79
N ARG A 414 0.89 -18.89 9.27
CA ARG A 414 1.08 -18.70 7.82
C ARG A 414 1.49 -19.98 7.08
N TYR A 415 2.07 -20.95 7.81
CA TYR A 415 2.63 -22.22 7.31
C TYR A 415 2.00 -23.42 8.03
N ILE A 416 2.27 -24.65 7.56
CA ILE A 416 1.65 -25.88 8.09
C ILE A 416 1.87 -25.99 9.62
N GLU A 417 0.77 -26.03 10.39
CA GLU A 417 0.81 -26.18 11.85
C GLU A 417 1.44 -27.55 12.22
N GLY A 418 2.61 -27.53 12.87
CA GLY A 418 3.32 -28.73 13.34
C GLY A 418 4.71 -28.95 12.72
N SER A 419 5.02 -28.36 11.56
CA SER A 419 6.35 -28.42 10.94
C SER A 419 7.29 -27.32 11.47
N LYS A 420 7.42 -27.24 12.81
CA LYS A 420 8.19 -26.16 13.49
C LYS A 420 9.68 -26.08 13.11
N ASN A 421 10.24 -27.11 12.46
CA ASN A 421 11.68 -27.17 12.16
C ASN A 421 12.07 -26.75 10.75
N LEU A 422 11.16 -26.77 9.77
CA LEU A 422 11.49 -26.43 8.38
C LEU A 422 11.22 -24.93 8.15
N ALA A 423 12.20 -24.22 7.61
CA ALA A 423 12.06 -22.81 7.25
C ALA A 423 11.83 -22.70 5.75
N GLU A 424 10.72 -22.07 5.36
CA GLU A 424 10.30 -21.88 3.98
C GLU A 424 10.64 -20.49 3.43
N GLY A 425 11.53 -19.78 4.14
CA GLY A 425 12.11 -18.52 3.70
C GLY A 425 13.53 -18.33 4.20
N VAL A 426 14.24 -17.40 3.55
CA VAL A 426 15.61 -17.01 3.89
C VAL A 426 15.68 -15.57 4.39
N SER A 427 16.76 -15.25 5.11
CA SER A 427 17.13 -13.89 5.51
C SER A 427 18.47 -13.56 4.84
N ALA A 428 18.52 -12.45 4.10
CA ALA A 428 19.69 -12.05 3.33
C ALA A 428 19.82 -10.52 3.29
N TYR A 429 20.83 -10.03 2.58
CA TYR A 429 21.01 -8.61 2.27
C TYR A 429 20.53 -8.33 0.85
N ILE A 430 19.88 -7.18 0.67
CA ILE A 430 19.50 -6.63 -0.64
C ILE A 430 20.24 -5.31 -0.87
N PRO A 431 20.67 -4.99 -2.11
CA PRO A 431 21.24 -3.68 -2.41
C PRO A 431 20.31 -2.53 -2.01
N TYR A 432 20.88 -1.47 -1.47
CA TYR A 432 20.17 -0.21 -1.26
C TYR A 432 19.89 0.45 -2.63
N VAL A 433 18.63 0.81 -2.87
CA VAL A 433 18.17 1.33 -4.18
C VAL A 433 17.75 2.79 -4.16
N GLY A 434 17.92 3.48 -3.02
CA GLY A 434 17.55 4.90 -2.87
C GLY A 434 16.12 5.10 -2.37
N ASP A 435 15.57 6.27 -2.63
CA ASP A 435 14.21 6.63 -2.22
C ASP A 435 13.16 5.97 -3.12
N ILE A 436 12.01 5.63 -2.52
CA ILE A 436 10.90 4.98 -3.22
C ILE A 436 10.41 5.77 -4.44
N ASP A 437 10.47 7.10 -4.41
CA ASP A 437 10.08 7.98 -5.51
C ASP A 437 10.82 7.60 -6.82
N GLY A 438 12.13 7.36 -6.74
CA GLY A 438 12.95 6.97 -7.90
C GLY A 438 12.67 5.54 -8.37
N VAL A 439 12.43 4.62 -7.43
CA VAL A 439 12.06 3.23 -7.74
C VAL A 439 10.72 3.18 -8.45
N ILE A 440 9.69 3.85 -7.92
CA ILE A 440 8.36 3.91 -8.53
C ILE A 440 8.42 4.58 -9.91
N GLN A 441 9.19 5.66 -10.07
CA GLN A 441 9.36 6.28 -11.37
C GLN A 441 9.94 5.30 -12.40
N SER A 442 10.98 4.55 -12.03
CA SER A 442 11.60 3.54 -12.89
C SER A 442 10.63 2.41 -13.25
N LEU A 443 9.81 1.95 -12.29
CA LEU A 443 8.79 0.93 -12.53
C LEU A 443 7.68 1.43 -13.45
N LYS A 444 7.21 2.67 -13.27
CA LYS A 444 6.22 3.32 -14.14
C LYS A 444 6.74 3.47 -15.57
N GLU A 445 7.98 3.91 -15.74
CA GLU A 445 8.62 4.04 -17.04
C GLU A 445 8.75 2.68 -17.73
N GLY A 446 9.23 1.66 -17.02
CA GLY A 446 9.35 0.31 -17.57
C GLY A 446 8.00 -0.28 -17.99
N LEU A 447 6.96 -0.09 -17.18
CA LEU A 447 5.60 -0.50 -17.51
C LEU A 447 5.05 0.25 -18.72
N THR A 448 5.14 1.59 -18.71
CA THR A 448 4.64 2.46 -19.78
C THR A 448 5.33 2.14 -21.11
N ASN A 449 6.66 2.00 -21.10
CA ASN A 449 7.42 1.61 -22.29
C ASN A 449 7.02 0.22 -22.78
N GLY A 450 6.85 -0.75 -21.87
CA GLY A 450 6.37 -2.08 -22.21
C GLY A 450 4.99 -2.06 -22.89
N MET A 451 4.08 -1.22 -22.39
CA MET A 451 2.75 -0.99 -22.97
C MET A 451 2.81 -0.33 -24.35
N ILE A 452 3.68 0.66 -24.53
CA ILE A 452 3.89 1.31 -25.83
C ILE A 452 4.46 0.31 -26.84
N TYR A 453 5.47 -0.49 -26.48
CA TYR A 453 6.06 -1.46 -27.39
C TYR A 453 5.09 -2.60 -27.75
N SER A 454 4.14 -2.91 -26.87
CA SER A 454 3.11 -3.93 -27.11
C SER A 454 1.83 -3.40 -27.76
N GLY A 455 1.73 -2.08 -27.98
CA GLY A 455 0.53 -1.46 -28.57
C GLY A 455 -0.66 -1.35 -27.61
N ALA A 456 -0.44 -1.42 -26.30
CA ALA A 456 -1.50 -1.34 -25.28
C ALA A 456 -1.63 0.08 -24.71
N ARG A 457 -2.81 0.69 -24.82
CA ARG A 457 -3.10 2.01 -24.23
C ARG A 457 -3.47 1.92 -22.76
N THR A 458 -4.07 0.80 -22.34
CA THR A 458 -4.61 0.60 -20.99
C THR A 458 -4.19 -0.74 -20.38
N VAL A 459 -4.32 -0.88 -19.06
CA VAL A 459 -4.14 -2.17 -18.36
C VAL A 459 -5.01 -3.29 -18.98
N GLN A 460 -6.22 -2.95 -19.44
CA GLN A 460 -7.11 -3.94 -20.08
C GLN A 460 -6.66 -4.32 -21.50
N ASP A 461 -5.99 -3.43 -22.22
CA ASP A 461 -5.40 -3.77 -23.51
C ASP A 461 -4.18 -4.66 -23.35
N MET A 462 -3.42 -4.49 -22.27
CA MET A 462 -2.30 -5.39 -21.95
C MET A 462 -2.74 -6.85 -21.86
N LYS A 463 -3.93 -7.15 -21.32
CA LYS A 463 -4.45 -8.53 -21.23
C LYS A 463 -4.71 -9.20 -22.59
N LYS A 464 -4.67 -8.44 -23.68
CA LYS A 464 -4.93 -8.91 -25.05
C LYS A 464 -3.65 -9.07 -25.88
N VAL A 465 -2.50 -8.66 -25.36
CA VAL A 465 -1.24 -8.71 -26.10
C VAL A 465 -0.69 -10.13 -26.14
N ASP A 466 -0.07 -10.49 -27.26
CA ASP A 466 0.51 -11.82 -27.42
C ASP A 466 1.84 -11.94 -26.67
N ILE A 467 2.03 -13.08 -26.01
CA ILE A 467 3.32 -13.51 -25.46
C ILE A 467 3.89 -14.68 -26.25
N GLY A 468 5.20 -14.85 -26.19
CA GLY A 468 5.91 -16.00 -26.75
C GLY A 468 6.86 -16.61 -25.74
N ILE A 469 6.92 -17.94 -25.71
CA ILE A 469 7.92 -18.68 -24.92
C ILE A 469 9.28 -18.54 -25.61
N ILE A 470 10.30 -18.24 -24.82
CA ILE A 470 11.69 -18.19 -25.27
C ILE A 470 12.46 -19.39 -24.75
N THR A 471 13.37 -19.90 -25.58
CA THR A 471 14.28 -20.99 -25.18
C THR A 471 15.40 -20.44 -24.29
N PRO A 472 16.17 -21.30 -23.60
CA PRO A 472 17.34 -20.87 -22.85
C PRO A 472 18.37 -20.10 -23.70
N PHE A 473 18.50 -20.42 -25.00
CA PHE A 473 19.36 -19.66 -25.91
C PHE A 473 18.80 -18.28 -26.24
N GLY A 474 17.49 -18.15 -26.42
CA GLY A 474 16.83 -16.84 -26.55
C GLY A 474 16.99 -15.99 -25.28
N GLN A 475 16.90 -16.60 -24.09
CA GLN A 475 17.20 -15.90 -22.84
C GLN A 475 18.63 -15.39 -22.80
N GLN A 476 19.60 -16.18 -23.26
CA GLN A 476 21.01 -15.74 -23.31
C GLN A 476 21.21 -14.57 -24.27
N GLU A 477 20.60 -14.62 -25.46
CA GLU A 477 20.63 -13.52 -26.46
C GLU A 477 20.06 -12.22 -25.92
N THR A 478 18.94 -12.29 -25.19
CA THR A 478 18.25 -11.09 -24.67
C THR A 478 18.96 -10.41 -23.50
N ARG A 479 19.91 -11.08 -22.83
CA ARG A 479 20.71 -10.47 -21.76
C ARG A 479 21.84 -9.64 -22.34
N THR A 480 22.30 -8.64 -21.59
CA THR A 480 23.54 -7.93 -21.93
C THR A 480 24.69 -8.94 -22.02
N HIS A 481 25.37 -8.96 -23.16
CA HIS A 481 26.48 -9.86 -23.45
C HIS A 481 27.64 -9.07 -24.05
N ASP A 482 28.85 -9.61 -23.90
CA ASP A 482 30.10 -9.07 -24.47
C ASP A 482 30.51 -7.66 -23.98
N LEU A 483 30.27 -7.35 -22.69
CA LEU A 483 30.62 -6.09 -22.02
C LEU A 483 31.43 -6.33 -20.73
N ILE A 484 32.26 -5.36 -20.31
CA ILE A 484 33.08 -5.38 -19.07
C ILE A 484 32.38 -4.65 -17.94
#